data_AF-A0A0G1U2U6-F1
#
_entry.id   AF-A0A0G1U2U6-F1
#
_cell.length_a   1.000
_cell.length_b   1.000
_cell.length_c   1.000
_cell.angle_alpha   90.00
_cell.angle_beta   90.00
_cell.angle_gamma   90.00
#
_symmetry.space_group_name_H-M   'P 1'
#
loop_
_entity.id
_entity.type
_entity.pdbx_description
1 polymer ?
#
loop_
_entity_poly.entity_id
_entity_poly.type
_entity_poly.pdbx_seq_one_letter_code
_entity_poly.pdbx_strand_id
1 'polypeptide(L)'
;MENSRNVKILTGVIGGGVLFLSIPLFIYAYDNKTTHPALTQEIGRFYSASFNENKLTAEDIMLLMQGSDDEDVGTRPLRHFYDPVHDDGLHISGVDWESSKEWASDTVSQAAYDEKRPASLYGATLPLFSSDTDFSWERAVYEYAWKDKKRGLVTLGHILHLVEDATVPDHTRNDPHPPFLYLGSPYEGWTEKFNPETIHTADSLISSGQRPSVLTSIDSYFDNTANYSNNNFFSKDTILIAKYSAPTVTHYGTEVDSNGMLTKFGFEKRLLEPSFSKSRHKRCRCGKALF
;
A
#
# COMPACT_ATOMS: atom_id res chain seq x y z
N MET A 1 13.17 19.61 -76.94
CA MET A 1 11.94 19.63 -76.11
C MET A 1 12.37 19.37 -74.69
N GLU A 2 12.07 20.35 -73.84
CA GLU A 2 12.25 20.39 -72.38
C GLU A 2 11.69 19.10 -71.73
N ASN A 3 12.14 18.63 -70.58
CA ASN A 3 12.09 19.37 -69.33
C ASN A 3 12.96 18.68 -68.26
N SER A 4 13.73 19.49 -67.54
CA SER A 4 14.54 19.12 -66.40
C SER A 4 13.70 19.10 -65.11
N ARG A 5 14.00 18.19 -64.18
CA ARG A 5 13.96 18.53 -62.75
C ARG A 5 14.62 17.47 -61.87
N ASN A 6 15.77 17.87 -61.31
CA ASN A 6 16.42 17.26 -60.17
C ASN A 6 15.48 17.36 -58.95
N VAL A 7 15.20 16.24 -58.28
CA VAL A 7 14.67 16.23 -56.92
C VAL A 7 15.71 15.53 -56.05
N LYS A 8 16.21 16.31 -55.08
CA LYS A 8 17.26 15.95 -54.14
C LYS A 8 16.80 14.75 -53.28
N ILE A 9 17.67 13.75 -53.15
CA ILE A 9 17.58 12.71 -52.14
C ILE A 9 17.68 13.40 -50.77
N LEU A 10 16.56 13.45 -50.03
CA LEU A 10 16.55 13.80 -48.62
C LEU A 10 16.37 12.50 -47.84
N THR A 11 17.42 12.15 -47.11
CA THR A 11 17.50 11.12 -46.09
C THR A 11 16.30 11.19 -45.13
N GLY A 12 15.44 10.16 -45.17
CA GLY A 12 14.39 9.92 -44.17
C GLY A 12 14.71 8.62 -43.44
N VAL A 13 15.03 8.75 -42.15
CA VAL A 13 15.50 7.72 -41.23
C VAL A 13 14.56 6.51 -41.18
N ILE A 14 15.12 5.33 -41.43
CA ILE A 14 14.60 4.05 -40.94
C ILE A 14 14.70 4.11 -39.42
N GLY A 15 13.55 4.25 -38.76
CA GLY A 15 13.48 4.43 -37.32
C GLY A 15 12.05 4.28 -36.82
N GLY A 16 11.36 3.23 -37.26
CA GLY A 16 10.14 2.75 -36.60
C GLY A 16 10.50 2.09 -35.28
N GLY A 17 11.13 2.84 -34.38
CA GLY A 17 11.29 2.45 -32.99
C GLY A 17 9.91 2.48 -32.36
N VAL A 18 9.48 1.32 -31.85
CA VAL A 18 8.36 1.20 -30.93
C VAL A 18 8.58 2.22 -29.82
N LEU A 19 7.84 3.33 -29.86
CA LEU A 19 7.77 4.29 -28.77
C LEU A 19 6.94 3.58 -27.68
N PHE A 20 7.58 2.71 -26.89
CA PHE A 20 7.06 2.31 -25.60
C PHE A 20 7.01 3.59 -24.76
N LEU A 21 5.87 4.28 -24.81
CA LEU A 21 5.48 5.24 -23.80
C LEU A 21 5.31 4.43 -22.51
N SER A 22 6.41 4.22 -21.79
CA SER A 22 6.42 3.84 -20.39
C SER A 22 5.88 5.04 -19.61
N ILE A 23 4.56 5.20 -19.64
CA ILE A 23 3.86 6.09 -18.72
C ILE A 23 4.02 5.41 -17.35
N PRO A 24 4.72 6.03 -16.38
CA PRO A 24 4.75 5.50 -15.03
C PRO A 24 3.30 5.44 -14.53
N LEU A 25 2.79 4.23 -14.37
CA LEU A 25 1.54 3.98 -13.67
C LEU A 25 1.86 4.17 -12.20
N PHE A 26 1.62 5.37 -11.71
CA PHE A 26 1.60 5.60 -10.28
C PHE A 26 0.34 4.94 -9.74
N ILE A 27 0.50 4.04 -8.77
CA ILE A 27 -0.59 3.43 -8.04
C ILE A 27 -0.16 3.62 -6.60
N TYR A 28 -0.74 4.62 -5.94
CA TYR A 28 -0.39 4.95 -4.57
C TYR A 28 -1.43 4.34 -3.65
N ALA A 29 -0.99 4.02 -2.44
CA ALA A 29 -1.83 3.65 -1.32
C ALA A 29 -2.19 4.90 -0.49
N TYR A 30 -2.12 4.79 0.84
CA TYR A 30 -1.97 5.96 1.68
C TYR A 30 -0.86 6.88 1.15
N ASP A 31 -1.03 8.19 1.28
CA ASP A 31 -0.02 9.13 0.77
C ASP A 31 1.30 9.02 1.57
N ASN A 32 2.42 8.84 0.85
CA ASN A 32 3.75 8.62 1.41
C ASN A 32 4.32 9.81 2.20
N LYS A 33 3.81 11.03 1.98
CA LYS A 33 4.27 12.22 2.71
C LYS A 33 3.40 12.56 3.91
N THR A 34 2.21 11.98 4.01
CA THR A 34 1.25 12.29 5.06
C THR A 34 0.89 11.06 5.87
N THR A 35 0.14 10.12 5.28
CA THR A 35 -0.59 9.10 6.04
C THR A 35 0.31 7.95 6.47
N HIS A 36 1.19 7.48 5.59
CA HIS A 36 2.16 6.42 5.91
C HIS A 36 3.12 6.80 7.06
N PRO A 37 3.86 7.93 6.97
CA PRO A 37 4.70 8.38 8.08
C PRO A 37 3.91 8.63 9.38
N ALA A 38 2.65 9.07 9.28
CA ALA A 38 1.79 9.30 10.43
C ALA A 38 1.41 7.99 11.14
N LEU A 39 0.98 6.98 10.39
CA LEU A 39 0.66 5.66 10.94
C LEU A 39 1.91 5.01 11.54
N THR A 40 3.03 5.05 10.83
CA THR A 40 4.31 4.51 11.32
C THR A 40 4.76 5.20 12.61
N GLN A 41 4.58 6.52 12.73
CA GLN A 41 4.84 7.24 13.98
C GLN A 41 3.97 6.72 15.13
N GLU A 42 2.66 6.59 14.91
CA GLU A 42 1.72 6.13 15.93
C GLU A 42 1.97 4.67 16.33
N ILE A 43 2.36 3.81 15.39
CA ILE A 43 2.80 2.43 15.65
C ILE A 43 4.02 2.45 16.58
N GLY A 44 5.06 3.23 16.25
CA GLY A 44 6.27 3.34 17.06
C GLY A 44 6.01 3.87 18.47
N ARG A 45 5.12 4.88 18.61
CA ARG A 45 4.68 5.41 19.91
C ARG A 45 3.91 4.37 20.71
N PHE A 46 2.94 3.69 20.09
CA PHE A 46 2.12 2.69 20.76
C PHE A 46 2.93 1.48 21.22
N TYR A 47 3.86 1.00 20.38
CA TYR A 47 4.83 -0.03 20.74
C TYR A 47 5.68 0.39 21.96
N SER A 48 6.27 1.58 21.93
CA SER A 48 7.14 2.07 23.02
C SER A 48 6.42 2.31 24.34
N ALA A 49 5.12 2.62 24.29
CA ALA A 49 4.27 2.70 25.48
C ALA A 49 3.89 1.31 26.02
N SER A 50 3.82 0.30 25.16
CA SER A 50 3.32 -1.04 25.48
C SER A 50 4.41 -2.00 25.97
N PHE A 51 5.67 -1.80 25.56
CA PHE A 51 6.80 -2.67 25.89
C PHE A 51 7.89 -1.89 26.64
N ASN A 52 8.16 -2.28 27.88
CA ASN A 52 9.03 -1.51 28.78
C ASN A 52 10.53 -1.69 28.51
N GLU A 53 10.95 -2.84 27.99
CA GLU A 53 12.37 -3.21 27.94
C GLU A 53 13.07 -2.84 26.62
N ASN A 54 12.31 -2.45 25.59
CA ASN A 54 12.85 -2.16 24.26
C ASN A 54 12.16 -0.95 23.61
N LYS A 55 12.06 0.16 24.35
CA LYS A 55 11.40 1.37 23.85
C LYS A 55 12.17 1.95 22.66
N LEU A 56 11.43 2.37 21.64
CA LEU A 56 12.00 3.13 20.53
C LEU A 56 12.24 4.56 20.99
N THR A 57 13.40 5.10 20.60
CA THR A 57 13.67 6.52 20.76
C THR A 57 12.95 7.34 19.69
N ALA A 58 12.92 8.66 19.84
CA ALA A 58 12.41 9.54 18.80
C ALA A 58 13.19 9.40 17.48
N GLU A 59 14.51 9.22 17.55
CA GLU A 59 15.35 8.95 16.37
C GLU A 59 14.99 7.61 15.72
N ASP A 60 14.76 6.56 16.52
CA ASP A 60 14.36 5.26 15.98
C ASP A 60 13.03 5.37 15.22
N ILE A 61 12.05 6.10 15.76
CA ILE A 61 10.76 6.33 15.11
C ILE A 61 10.92 7.14 13.82
N MET A 62 11.78 8.16 13.80
CA MET A 62 12.08 8.91 12.58
C MET A 62 12.69 8.03 11.48
N LEU A 63 13.54 7.06 11.83
CA LEU A 63 14.11 6.11 10.88
C LEU A 63 13.04 5.16 10.31
N LEU A 64 12.10 4.69 11.14
CA LEU A 64 10.94 3.93 10.66
C LEU A 64 10.12 4.76 9.67
N MET A 65 9.81 6.01 10.02
CA MET A 65 9.04 6.91 9.16
C MET A 65 9.74 7.16 7.82
N GLN A 66 11.07 7.32 7.82
CA GLN A 66 11.86 7.47 6.59
C GLN A 66 11.72 6.25 5.68
N GLY A 67 11.86 5.04 6.23
CA GLY A 67 11.71 3.82 5.44
C GLY A 67 10.30 3.61 4.90
N SER A 68 9.29 4.02 5.66
CA SER A 68 7.90 3.98 5.20
C SER A 68 7.69 4.93 4.01
N ASP A 69 8.20 6.16 4.07
CA ASP A 69 8.14 7.11 2.95
C ASP A 69 8.89 6.61 1.68
N ASP A 70 10.05 5.98 1.87
CA ASP A 70 10.92 5.53 0.78
C ASP A 70 10.38 4.30 0.02
N GLU A 71 9.40 3.57 0.55
CA GLU A 71 8.84 2.36 -0.08
C GLU A 71 8.01 2.69 -1.33
N ASP A 72 7.50 3.91 -1.46
CA ASP A 72 6.68 4.37 -2.59
C ASP A 72 7.48 4.88 -3.80
N VAL A 73 8.78 4.57 -3.87
CA VAL A 73 9.69 5.06 -4.91
C VAL A 73 9.82 4.08 -6.08
N GLY A 74 9.64 4.58 -7.30
CA GLY A 74 9.91 3.85 -8.54
C GLY A 74 8.80 2.86 -8.89
N THR A 75 9.15 1.59 -9.09
CA THR A 75 8.21 0.50 -9.43
C THR A 75 7.89 -0.40 -8.24
N ARG A 76 8.38 -0.09 -7.02
CA ARG A 76 7.99 -0.78 -5.78
C ARG A 76 6.48 -0.79 -5.55
N PRO A 77 5.71 0.29 -5.85
CA PRO A 77 4.26 0.30 -5.64
C PRO A 77 3.47 -0.79 -6.38
N LEU A 78 4.05 -1.36 -7.45
CA LEU A 78 3.43 -2.47 -8.16
C LEU A 78 3.37 -3.76 -7.31
N ARG A 79 4.11 -3.82 -6.21
CA ARG A 79 4.14 -4.92 -5.23
C ARG A 79 3.45 -4.57 -3.91
N HIS A 80 2.64 -3.51 -3.87
CA HIS A 80 1.92 -3.07 -2.66
C HIS A 80 0.57 -3.77 -2.48
N PHE A 81 0.23 -4.69 -3.38
CA PHE A 81 -1.05 -5.37 -3.43
C PHE A 81 -0.95 -6.78 -2.85
N TYR A 82 -1.95 -7.17 -2.07
CA TYR A 82 -2.12 -8.55 -1.61
C TYR A 82 -3.60 -8.86 -1.45
N ASP A 83 -4.15 -9.66 -2.35
CA ASP A 83 -5.51 -10.17 -2.25
C ASP A 83 -5.52 -11.49 -1.45
N PRO A 84 -6.04 -11.46 -0.20
CA PRO A 84 -6.02 -12.62 0.68
C PRO A 84 -7.05 -13.69 0.28
N VAL A 85 -7.96 -13.40 -0.65
CA VAL A 85 -8.97 -14.36 -1.12
C VAL A 85 -8.38 -15.31 -2.17
N HIS A 86 -7.45 -14.79 -2.99
CA HIS A 86 -6.84 -15.53 -4.10
C HIS A 86 -5.35 -15.82 -3.89
N ASP A 87 -4.76 -15.28 -2.83
CA ASP A 87 -3.33 -15.39 -2.50
C ASP A 87 -2.45 -14.87 -3.65
N ASP A 88 -2.84 -13.73 -4.23
CA ASP A 88 -2.15 -13.11 -5.38
C ASP A 88 -1.83 -11.62 -5.17
N GLY A 89 -0.84 -11.14 -5.91
CA GLY A 89 -0.47 -9.74 -6.02
C GLY A 89 -1.17 -9.03 -7.19
N LEU A 90 -0.66 -7.86 -7.56
CA LEU A 90 -1.25 -7.07 -8.64
C LEU A 90 -1.10 -7.76 -10.01
N HIS A 91 -2.21 -7.93 -10.72
CA HIS A 91 -2.20 -8.28 -12.14
C HIS A 91 -2.57 -7.06 -12.99
N ILE A 92 -1.63 -6.55 -13.80
CA ILE A 92 -1.89 -5.41 -14.66
C ILE A 92 -1.16 -5.55 -16.01
N SER A 93 -1.88 -5.25 -17.10
CA SER A 93 -1.35 -5.31 -18.47
C SER A 93 -0.73 -6.67 -18.85
N GLY A 94 -1.27 -7.77 -18.32
CA GLY A 94 -0.78 -9.13 -18.58
C GLY A 94 0.51 -9.49 -17.83
N VAL A 95 0.91 -8.67 -16.85
CA VAL A 95 2.06 -8.91 -15.97
C VAL A 95 1.55 -9.16 -14.56
N ASP A 96 2.00 -10.27 -13.97
CA ASP A 96 1.81 -10.59 -12.57
C ASP A 96 2.96 -10.00 -11.75
N TRP A 97 2.60 -9.25 -10.72
CA TRP A 97 3.54 -8.73 -9.74
C TRP A 97 3.43 -9.56 -8.46
N GLU A 98 4.57 -9.72 -7.80
CA GLU A 98 4.65 -10.35 -6.48
C GLU A 98 3.74 -9.65 -5.47
N SER A 99 3.12 -10.42 -4.58
CA SER A 99 2.26 -9.86 -3.54
C SER A 99 3.08 -9.08 -2.50
N SER A 100 2.47 -8.11 -1.82
CA SER A 100 3.17 -7.36 -0.76
C SER A 100 3.64 -8.24 0.39
N LYS A 101 2.89 -9.31 0.69
CA LYS A 101 3.25 -10.34 1.68
C LYS A 101 4.55 -11.07 1.30
N GLU A 102 4.69 -11.48 0.04
CA GLU A 102 5.90 -12.16 -0.46
C GLU A 102 7.06 -11.17 -0.62
N TRP A 103 6.81 -10.01 -1.23
CA TRP A 103 7.81 -8.96 -1.46
C TRP A 103 8.48 -8.52 -0.17
N ALA A 104 7.73 -8.41 0.93
CA ALA A 104 8.27 -8.04 2.24
C ALA A 104 9.40 -8.97 2.74
N SER A 105 9.46 -10.22 2.27
CA SER A 105 10.45 -11.22 2.69
C SER A 105 11.33 -11.73 1.52
N ASP A 106 11.15 -11.24 0.29
CA ASP A 106 11.99 -11.65 -0.84
C ASP A 106 13.29 -10.83 -0.94
N THR A 107 14.24 -11.17 -0.07
CA THR A 107 15.61 -10.61 -0.08
C THR A 107 16.25 -10.59 -1.47
N VAL A 108 16.04 -11.64 -2.27
CA VAL A 108 16.76 -11.84 -3.52
C VAL A 108 16.16 -10.98 -4.64
N SER A 109 14.84 -10.93 -4.75
CA SER A 109 14.16 -10.06 -5.70
C SER A 109 14.34 -8.59 -5.34
N GLN A 110 14.26 -8.22 -4.07
CA GLN A 110 14.55 -6.84 -3.65
C GLN A 110 16.00 -6.43 -3.93
N ALA A 111 16.97 -7.33 -3.75
CA ALA A 111 18.37 -7.06 -4.06
C ALA A 111 18.63 -6.81 -5.56
N ALA A 112 17.81 -7.40 -6.45
CA ALA A 112 17.89 -7.22 -7.89
C ALA A 112 17.04 -6.05 -8.41
N TYR A 113 16.35 -5.31 -7.53
CA TYR A 113 15.43 -4.23 -7.91
C TYR A 113 16.09 -3.10 -8.71
N ASP A 114 17.36 -2.77 -8.47
CA ASP A 114 18.08 -1.77 -9.28
C ASP A 114 18.50 -2.26 -10.67
N GLU A 115 18.15 -3.50 -11.03
CA GLU A 115 18.44 -4.20 -12.28
C GLU A 115 19.93 -4.26 -12.64
N LYS A 116 20.84 -3.89 -11.73
CA LYS A 116 22.29 -3.91 -12.03
C LYS A 116 22.81 -5.33 -12.15
N ARG A 117 22.15 -6.29 -11.48
CA ARG A 117 22.57 -7.69 -11.40
C ARG A 117 21.36 -8.61 -11.32
N PRO A 118 21.41 -9.79 -11.96
CA PRO A 118 20.31 -10.75 -11.86
C PRO A 118 20.18 -11.31 -10.43
N ALA A 119 18.93 -11.49 -10.01
CA ALA A 119 18.52 -12.07 -8.72
C ALA A 119 19.33 -13.32 -8.34
N SER A 120 19.53 -14.23 -9.30
CA SER A 120 20.22 -15.52 -9.09
C SER A 120 21.67 -15.41 -8.58
N LEU A 121 22.29 -14.24 -8.60
CA LEU A 121 23.65 -14.06 -8.06
C LEU A 121 23.67 -13.85 -6.55
N TYR A 122 22.62 -13.28 -5.96
CA TYR A 122 22.54 -13.01 -4.53
C TYR A 122 22.30 -14.30 -3.74
N GLY A 123 23.15 -14.58 -2.75
CA GLY A 123 23.20 -15.84 -2.01
C GLY A 123 23.99 -16.96 -2.70
N ALA A 124 24.33 -16.81 -3.99
CA ALA A 124 25.16 -17.75 -4.73
C ALA A 124 26.61 -17.29 -4.83
N THR A 125 26.83 -16.12 -5.45
CA THR A 125 28.17 -15.54 -5.67
C THR A 125 28.33 -14.19 -4.98
N LEU A 126 27.24 -13.45 -4.84
CA LEU A 126 27.16 -12.24 -4.05
C LEU A 126 26.60 -12.58 -2.67
N PRO A 127 27.11 -11.98 -1.58
CA PRO A 127 26.52 -12.16 -0.26
C PRO A 127 25.05 -11.72 -0.23
N LEU A 128 24.23 -12.40 0.57
CA LEU A 128 22.92 -11.86 0.95
C LEU A 128 23.10 -10.51 1.66
N PHE A 129 22.08 -9.65 1.57
CA PHE A 129 22.09 -8.31 2.16
C PHE A 129 23.19 -7.37 1.64
N SER A 130 23.80 -7.68 0.48
CA SER A 130 24.88 -6.85 -0.10
C SER A 130 24.38 -5.76 -1.07
N SER A 131 23.12 -5.80 -1.46
CA SER A 131 22.52 -4.75 -2.31
C SER A 131 21.87 -3.68 -1.45
N ASP A 132 21.99 -2.40 -1.80
CA ASP A 132 21.34 -1.31 -1.05
C ASP A 132 19.82 -1.29 -1.24
N THR A 133 19.29 -1.90 -2.31
CA THR A 133 17.85 -1.93 -2.61
C THR A 133 17.05 -3.02 -1.91
N ASP A 134 17.74 -3.87 -1.15
CA ASP A 134 17.11 -4.92 -0.36
C ASP A 134 16.56 -4.35 0.94
N PHE A 135 15.24 -4.28 1.05
CA PHE A 135 14.52 -3.87 2.25
C PHE A 135 13.62 -5.00 2.79
N SER A 136 14.09 -6.26 2.68
CA SER A 136 13.36 -7.43 3.20
C SER A 136 13.38 -7.56 4.72
N TRP A 137 12.41 -8.30 5.27
CA TRP A 137 12.26 -8.59 6.69
C TRP A 137 13.49 -9.24 7.31
N GLU A 138 14.07 -10.22 6.63
CA GLU A 138 15.27 -10.91 7.06
C GLU A 138 16.44 -9.94 7.20
N ARG A 139 16.56 -8.98 6.26
CA ARG A 139 17.57 -7.93 6.34
C ARG A 139 17.29 -6.99 7.51
N ALA A 140 16.04 -6.59 7.73
CA ALA A 140 15.67 -5.71 8.84
C ALA A 140 16.13 -6.30 10.18
N VAL A 141 15.83 -7.58 10.42
CA VAL A 141 16.21 -8.31 11.64
C VAL A 141 17.72 -8.43 11.75
N TYR A 142 18.40 -8.83 10.67
CA TYR A 142 19.86 -8.98 10.66
C TYR A 142 20.58 -7.67 10.96
N GLU A 143 20.22 -6.59 10.26
CA GLU A 143 20.82 -5.27 10.45
C GLU A 143 20.55 -4.73 11.86
N TYR A 144 19.31 -4.84 12.33
CA TYR A 144 18.93 -4.39 13.67
C TYR A 144 19.72 -5.07 14.78
N ALA A 145 19.89 -6.40 14.69
CA ALA A 145 20.50 -7.18 15.77
C ALA A 145 22.02 -7.31 15.65
N TRP A 146 22.62 -7.23 14.45
CA TRP A 146 24.03 -7.64 14.23
C TRP A 146 24.91 -6.64 13.48
N LYS A 147 24.35 -5.70 12.71
CA LYS A 147 25.14 -4.84 11.81
C LYS A 147 24.86 -3.36 12.04
N ASP A 148 23.94 -2.77 11.29
CA ASP A 148 23.58 -1.36 11.40
C ASP A 148 22.13 -1.23 11.85
N LYS A 149 21.94 -0.93 13.15
CA LYS A 149 20.62 -0.71 13.74
C LYS A 149 19.81 0.32 12.96
N LYS A 150 20.44 1.39 12.47
CA LYS A 150 19.73 2.45 11.75
C LYS A 150 19.23 1.93 10.41
N ARG A 151 20.08 1.21 9.66
CA ARG A 151 19.66 0.54 8.42
C ARG A 151 18.50 -0.42 8.66
N GLY A 152 18.58 -1.23 9.73
CA GLY A 152 17.52 -2.18 10.09
C GLY A 152 16.18 -1.51 10.42
N LEU A 153 16.22 -0.37 11.09
CA LEU A 153 15.00 0.43 11.35
C LEU A 153 14.43 1.06 10.09
N VAL A 154 15.27 1.61 9.21
CA VAL A 154 14.78 2.08 7.90
C VAL A 154 14.16 0.91 7.13
N THR A 155 14.80 -0.26 7.10
CA THR A 155 14.20 -1.46 6.48
C THR A 155 12.86 -1.83 7.08
N LEU A 156 12.75 -1.80 8.42
CA LEU A 156 11.49 -2.08 9.08
C LEU A 156 10.39 -1.07 8.68
N GLY A 157 10.74 0.19 8.43
CA GLY A 157 9.83 1.19 7.87
C GLY A 157 9.21 0.77 6.53
N HIS A 158 10.01 0.26 5.60
CA HIS A 158 9.51 -0.26 4.31
C HIS A 158 8.50 -1.40 4.51
N ILE A 159 8.71 -2.25 5.52
CA ILE A 159 7.83 -3.38 5.80
C ILE A 159 6.53 -2.92 6.47
N LEU A 160 6.62 -1.92 7.36
CA LEU A 160 5.45 -1.30 7.97
C LEU A 160 4.55 -0.66 6.91
N HIS A 161 5.14 0.02 5.92
CA HIS A 161 4.40 0.54 4.75
C HIS A 161 3.54 -0.54 4.09
N LEU A 162 4.14 -1.69 3.72
CA LEU A 162 3.41 -2.78 3.07
C LEU A 162 2.29 -3.36 3.95
N VAL A 163 2.49 -3.44 5.28
CA VAL A 163 1.45 -3.88 6.23
C VAL A 163 0.34 -2.84 6.37
N GLU A 164 0.68 -1.55 6.30
CA GLU A 164 -0.29 -0.45 6.27
C GLU A 164 -1.14 -0.50 4.99
N ASP A 165 -0.56 -0.82 3.83
CA ASP A 165 -1.29 -1.04 2.57
C ASP A 165 -2.25 -2.21 2.65
N ALA A 166 -1.89 -3.27 3.38
CA ALA A 166 -2.82 -4.36 3.67
C ALA A 166 -4.03 -3.92 4.53
N THR A 167 -4.07 -2.68 5.03
CA THR A 167 -5.27 -2.09 5.63
C THR A 167 -6.15 -1.31 4.64
N VAL A 168 -5.67 -1.07 3.41
CA VAL A 168 -6.37 -0.33 2.36
C VAL A 168 -7.21 -1.29 1.51
N PRO A 169 -8.54 -1.08 1.37
CA PRO A 169 -9.40 -1.99 0.62
C PRO A 169 -8.95 -2.21 -0.83
N ASP A 170 -8.48 -1.15 -1.48
CA ASP A 170 -8.08 -1.14 -2.89
C ASP A 170 -6.85 -2.05 -3.11
N HIS A 171 -5.88 -1.99 -2.20
CA HIS A 171 -4.66 -2.82 -2.18
C HIS A 171 -4.94 -4.29 -1.85
N THR A 172 -5.99 -4.55 -1.07
CA THR A 172 -6.40 -5.93 -0.73
C THR A 172 -7.35 -6.55 -1.74
N ARG A 173 -7.76 -5.80 -2.77
CA ARG A 173 -8.74 -6.22 -3.78
C ARG A 173 -8.20 -6.11 -5.20
N ASN A 174 -6.88 -5.94 -5.37
CA ASN A 174 -6.21 -5.73 -6.65
C ASN A 174 -6.94 -4.71 -7.50
N ASP A 175 -7.26 -3.55 -6.90
CA ASP A 175 -7.97 -2.45 -7.54
C ASP A 175 -7.00 -1.30 -7.89
N PRO A 176 -6.18 -1.43 -8.95
CA PRO A 176 -5.22 -0.40 -9.30
C PRO A 176 -5.93 0.81 -9.89
N HIS A 177 -5.80 1.96 -9.23
CA HIS A 177 -6.34 3.23 -9.71
C HIS A 177 -5.21 4.24 -10.03
N PRO A 178 -4.90 4.48 -11.32
CA PRO A 178 -3.97 5.53 -11.70
C PRO A 178 -4.50 6.91 -11.27
N PRO A 179 -3.68 7.82 -10.73
CA PRO A 179 -4.12 9.09 -10.14
C PRO A 179 -4.64 10.12 -11.16
N PHE A 180 -4.64 9.78 -12.46
CA PHE A 180 -5.06 10.72 -13.50
C PHE A 180 -6.61 10.81 -13.59
N LEU A 181 -7.12 12.03 -13.80
CA LEU A 181 -8.53 12.32 -14.11
C LEU A 181 -9.56 11.95 -13.02
N TYR A 182 -9.23 12.13 -11.74
CA TYR A 182 -10.14 11.86 -10.61
C TYR A 182 -10.52 10.37 -10.44
N LEU A 183 -9.67 9.48 -10.95
CA LEU A 183 -9.84 8.03 -10.83
C LEU A 183 -9.23 7.43 -9.55
N GLY A 184 -8.46 8.19 -8.76
CA GLY A 184 -7.81 7.70 -7.54
C GLY A 184 -8.78 7.22 -6.45
N SER A 185 -8.23 6.55 -5.43
CA SER A 185 -8.99 6.01 -4.30
C SER A 185 -9.70 7.13 -3.52
N PRO A 186 -11.03 7.07 -3.37
CA PRO A 186 -11.75 7.95 -2.46
C PRO A 186 -11.30 7.76 -1.00
N TYR A 187 -10.88 6.54 -0.66
CA TYR A 187 -10.38 6.24 0.68
C TYR A 187 -9.10 7.01 0.98
N GLU A 188 -8.13 6.90 0.10
CA GLU A 188 -6.80 7.47 0.30
C GLU A 188 -6.86 9.00 0.30
N GLY A 189 -7.60 9.57 -0.65
CA GLY A 189 -7.84 11.01 -0.71
C GLY A 189 -8.51 11.55 0.57
N TRP A 190 -9.41 10.78 1.19
CA TRP A 190 -9.98 11.17 2.50
C TRP A 190 -8.96 11.05 3.64
N THR A 191 -8.01 10.12 3.55
CA THR A 191 -6.99 9.90 4.58
C THR A 191 -5.84 10.89 4.54
N GLU A 192 -5.55 11.56 3.42
CA GLU A 192 -4.44 12.54 3.28
C GLU A 192 -4.41 13.64 4.38
N LYS A 193 -5.55 13.96 4.99
CA LYS A 193 -5.63 14.91 6.12
C LYS A 193 -4.96 14.40 7.41
N PHE A 194 -4.72 13.09 7.51
CA PHE A 194 -4.04 12.45 8.63
C PHE A 194 -2.55 12.45 8.36
N ASN A 195 -1.84 13.29 9.10
CA ASN A 195 -0.40 13.44 9.04
C ASN A 195 0.17 13.33 10.46
N PRO A 196 1.49 13.32 10.67
CA PRO A 196 2.09 13.14 11.99
C PRO A 196 1.65 14.17 13.04
N GLU A 197 1.12 15.33 12.62
CA GLU A 197 0.64 16.36 13.53
C GLU A 197 -0.86 16.20 13.89
N THR A 198 -1.64 15.50 13.05
CA THR A 198 -3.11 15.42 13.17
C THR A 198 -3.63 14.06 13.60
N ILE A 199 -2.83 12.99 13.49
CA ILE A 199 -3.20 11.66 13.97
C ILE A 199 -2.85 11.49 15.46
N HIS A 200 -3.76 10.90 16.24
CA HIS A 200 -3.59 10.69 17.70
C HIS A 200 -4.11 9.31 18.15
N THR A 201 -3.96 8.31 17.29
CA THR A 201 -4.44 6.94 17.50
C THR A 201 -3.74 6.26 18.68
N ALA A 202 -2.42 6.42 18.80
CA ALA A 202 -1.63 5.86 19.89
C ALA A 202 -2.11 6.38 21.24
N ASP A 203 -2.36 7.68 21.37
CA ASP A 203 -2.85 8.27 22.62
C ASP A 203 -4.22 7.70 23.02
N SER A 204 -5.10 7.46 22.05
CA SER A 204 -6.40 6.83 22.26
C SER A 204 -6.27 5.37 22.69
N LEU A 205 -5.37 4.60 22.07
CA LEU A 205 -5.12 3.20 22.41
C LEU A 205 -4.47 3.06 23.80
N ILE A 206 -3.48 3.89 24.11
CA ILE A 206 -2.78 3.91 25.40
C ILE A 206 -3.77 4.27 26.52
N SER A 207 -4.55 5.34 26.35
CA SER A 207 -5.50 5.80 27.37
C SER A 207 -6.64 4.80 27.63
N SER A 208 -6.99 3.99 26.63
CA SER A 208 -7.96 2.89 26.78
C SER A 208 -7.36 1.58 27.27
N GLY A 209 -6.05 1.54 27.56
CA GLY A 209 -5.36 0.36 28.07
C GLY A 209 -5.21 -0.77 27.05
N GLN A 210 -5.34 -0.46 25.76
CA GLN A 210 -5.15 -1.43 24.68
C GLN A 210 -3.68 -1.86 24.60
N ARG A 211 -3.45 -3.03 24.01
CA ARG A 211 -2.12 -3.60 23.77
C ARG A 211 -2.00 -4.01 22.30
N PRO A 212 -0.79 -3.92 21.71
CA PRO A 212 -0.55 -4.43 20.36
C PRO A 212 -0.86 -5.92 20.26
N SER A 213 -1.46 -6.33 19.14
CA SER A 213 -1.59 -7.74 18.79
C SER A 213 -0.21 -8.33 18.49
N VAL A 214 0.13 -9.42 19.19
CA VAL A 214 1.39 -10.14 18.98
C VAL A 214 1.11 -11.38 18.16
N LEU A 215 1.59 -11.42 16.92
CA LEU A 215 1.48 -12.56 16.02
C LEU A 215 2.83 -13.24 15.82
N THR A 216 2.82 -14.44 15.27
CA THR A 216 4.00 -15.32 15.22
C THR A 216 4.91 -15.10 14.00
N SER A 217 4.44 -14.41 12.97
CA SER A 217 5.20 -14.12 11.75
C SER A 217 4.72 -12.81 11.10
N ILE A 218 5.54 -12.24 10.24
CA ILE A 218 5.15 -11.09 9.40
C ILE A 218 3.98 -11.45 8.48
N ASP A 219 3.96 -12.65 7.91
CA ASP A 219 2.85 -13.16 7.09
C ASP A 219 1.52 -13.14 7.85
N SER A 220 1.54 -13.47 9.15
CA SER A 220 0.33 -13.44 9.98
C SER A 220 -0.23 -12.02 10.11
N TYR A 221 0.63 -11.00 10.12
CA TYR A 221 0.18 -9.60 10.10
C TYR A 221 -0.48 -9.26 8.78
N PHE A 222 0.14 -9.58 7.64
CA PHE A 222 -0.44 -9.39 6.31
C PHE A 222 -1.79 -10.12 6.17
N ASP A 223 -1.84 -11.40 6.53
CA ASP A 223 -3.07 -12.18 6.45
C ASP A 223 -4.17 -11.57 7.32
N ASN A 224 -3.84 -11.12 8.54
CA ASN A 224 -4.84 -10.55 9.44
C ASN A 224 -5.38 -9.21 8.94
N THR A 225 -4.50 -8.28 8.56
CA THR A 225 -4.89 -6.94 8.10
C THR A 225 -5.61 -7.03 6.76
N ALA A 226 -5.03 -7.75 5.78
CA ALA A 226 -5.62 -7.89 4.46
C ALA A 226 -6.99 -8.55 4.52
N ASN A 227 -7.14 -9.66 5.25
CA ASN A 227 -8.45 -10.31 5.40
C ASN A 227 -9.45 -9.40 6.08
N TYR A 228 -9.04 -8.62 7.09
CA TYR A 228 -9.95 -7.69 7.74
C TYR A 228 -10.42 -6.61 6.75
N SER A 229 -9.51 -6.00 5.99
CA SER A 229 -9.86 -4.94 5.05
C SER A 229 -10.68 -5.45 3.87
N ASN A 230 -10.25 -6.53 3.21
CA ASN A 230 -10.96 -7.13 2.08
C ASN A 230 -12.40 -7.53 2.44
N ASN A 231 -12.62 -8.17 3.60
CA ASN A 231 -13.93 -8.70 4.00
C ASN A 231 -14.89 -7.64 4.58
N ASN A 232 -14.39 -6.48 5.03
CA ASN A 232 -15.20 -5.50 5.76
C ASN A 232 -15.37 -4.14 5.06
N PHE A 233 -14.65 -3.93 3.96
CA PHE A 233 -14.66 -2.68 3.22
C PHE A 233 -14.71 -2.94 1.72
N PHE A 234 -15.29 -1.98 0.99
CA PHE A 234 -15.33 -2.00 -0.46
C PHE A 234 -14.21 -1.11 -1.01
N SER A 235 -13.64 -1.50 -2.14
CA SER A 235 -12.89 -0.58 -3.01
C SER A 235 -13.79 -0.06 -4.13
N LYS A 236 -13.47 1.11 -4.69
CA LYS A 236 -14.33 1.83 -5.64
C LYS A 236 -14.72 1.01 -6.87
N ASP A 237 -13.76 0.33 -7.51
CA ASP A 237 -14.02 -0.35 -8.78
C ASP A 237 -14.31 -1.85 -8.62
N THR A 238 -14.23 -2.38 -7.40
CA THR A 238 -14.53 -3.79 -7.09
C THR A 238 -15.80 -4.01 -6.26
N ILE A 239 -16.63 -2.99 -6.05
CA ILE A 239 -17.88 -3.09 -5.27
C ILE A 239 -18.79 -4.21 -5.79
N LEU A 240 -18.94 -4.34 -7.11
CA LEU A 240 -19.93 -5.22 -7.75
C LEU A 240 -19.30 -6.37 -8.56
N ILE A 241 -18.00 -6.64 -8.38
CA ILE A 241 -17.35 -7.71 -9.12
C ILE A 241 -17.58 -9.06 -8.42
N ALA A 242 -17.88 -10.09 -9.21
CA ALA A 242 -18.14 -11.44 -8.69
C ALA A 242 -16.90 -12.12 -8.09
N LYS A 243 -15.69 -11.53 -8.28
CA LYS A 243 -14.42 -12.02 -7.70
C LYS A 243 -14.47 -12.07 -6.17
N TYR A 244 -15.20 -11.15 -5.54
CA TYR A 244 -15.27 -11.04 -4.07
C TYR A 244 -16.68 -11.32 -3.55
N SER A 245 -16.78 -12.25 -2.59
CA SER A 245 -18.05 -12.61 -1.94
C SER A 245 -18.39 -11.71 -0.72
N ALA A 246 -17.39 -11.02 -0.18
CA ALA A 246 -17.50 -10.07 0.92
C ALA A 246 -16.84 -8.73 0.57
N PRO A 247 -17.24 -7.60 1.19
CA PRO A 247 -18.47 -7.49 1.96
C PRO A 247 -19.70 -7.69 1.06
N THR A 248 -20.81 -8.14 1.63
CA THR A 248 -22.02 -8.40 0.83
C THR A 248 -22.71 -7.08 0.46
N VAL A 249 -22.95 -6.87 -0.84
CA VAL A 249 -23.74 -5.74 -1.32
C VAL A 249 -25.21 -6.11 -1.29
N THR A 250 -25.97 -5.47 -0.41
CA THR A 250 -27.44 -5.67 -0.31
C THR A 250 -28.22 -4.56 -1.01
N HIS A 251 -27.59 -3.40 -1.18
CA HIS A 251 -28.16 -2.22 -1.83
C HIS A 251 -27.06 -1.61 -2.69
N TYR A 252 -27.40 -1.22 -3.91
CA TYR A 252 -26.50 -0.55 -4.83
C TYR A 252 -27.28 0.44 -5.69
N GLY A 253 -26.58 1.43 -6.23
CA GLY A 253 -27.17 2.44 -7.09
C GLY A 253 -26.12 3.34 -7.70
N THR A 254 -26.59 4.47 -8.20
CA THR A 254 -25.74 5.49 -8.81
C THR A 254 -26.18 6.87 -8.33
N GLU A 255 -25.23 7.71 -7.91
CA GLU A 255 -25.46 9.10 -7.49
C GLU A 255 -24.52 10.03 -8.25
N VAL A 256 -24.83 11.32 -8.24
CA VAL A 256 -23.90 12.34 -8.72
C VAL A 256 -23.08 12.79 -7.51
N ASP A 257 -21.76 12.61 -7.58
CA ASP A 257 -20.86 13.00 -6.49
C ASP A 257 -20.65 14.52 -6.41
N SER A 258 -19.85 14.96 -5.43
CA SER A 258 -19.55 16.39 -5.22
C SER A 258 -18.86 17.06 -6.41
N ASN A 259 -18.29 16.28 -7.33
CA ASN A 259 -17.61 16.77 -8.54
C ASN A 259 -18.54 16.75 -9.75
N GLY A 260 -19.82 16.38 -9.58
CA GLY A 260 -20.78 16.28 -10.68
C GLY A 260 -20.64 15.00 -11.51
N MET A 261 -19.87 14.01 -11.04
CA MET A 261 -19.66 12.75 -11.75
C MET A 261 -20.65 11.69 -11.28
N LEU A 262 -21.16 10.91 -12.24
CA LEU A 262 -22.07 9.82 -11.96
C LEU A 262 -21.29 8.61 -11.39
N THR A 263 -21.44 8.36 -10.10
CA THR A 263 -20.64 7.40 -9.33
C THR A 263 -21.50 6.26 -8.80
N LYS A 264 -21.01 5.02 -8.95
CA LYS A 264 -21.67 3.83 -8.42
C LYS A 264 -21.38 3.70 -6.94
N PHE A 265 -22.36 3.24 -6.17
CA PHE A 265 -22.19 2.94 -4.76
C PHE A 265 -22.84 1.61 -4.41
N GLY A 266 -22.36 0.97 -3.34
CA GLY A 266 -22.93 -0.23 -2.77
C GLY A 266 -22.71 -0.28 -1.25
N PHE A 267 -23.66 -0.84 -0.52
CA PHE A 267 -23.51 -1.06 0.92
C PHE A 267 -24.27 -2.27 1.43
N GLU A 268 -23.80 -2.78 2.57
CA GLU A 268 -24.48 -3.77 3.39
C GLU A 268 -25.46 -3.07 4.34
N LYS A 269 -26.76 -3.33 4.21
CA LYS A 269 -27.77 -2.83 5.16
C LYS A 269 -27.82 -3.80 6.34
N ARG A 270 -27.07 -3.51 7.40
CA ARG A 270 -27.25 -4.22 8.68
C ARG A 270 -28.56 -3.76 9.32
N LEU A 271 -29.48 -4.70 9.51
CA LEU A 271 -30.65 -4.46 10.35
C LEU A 271 -30.13 -4.18 11.77
N LEU A 272 -30.48 -3.01 12.33
CA LEU A 272 -30.23 -2.74 13.74
C LEU A 272 -31.04 -3.75 14.55
N GLU A 273 -30.38 -4.66 15.27
CA GLU A 273 -31.09 -5.50 16.23
C GLU A 273 -31.69 -4.63 17.34
N PRO A 274 -32.96 -4.84 17.70
CA PRO A 274 -33.59 -4.06 18.75
C PRO A 274 -33.16 -4.60 20.12
N SER A 275 -32.05 -4.08 20.67
CA SER A 275 -31.72 -4.28 22.08
C SER A 275 -31.71 -2.94 22.85
N PHE A 276 -32.72 -2.83 23.72
CA PHE A 276 -32.85 -1.98 24.91
C PHE A 276 -32.78 -0.43 24.80
N SER A 277 -33.98 0.13 24.91
CA SER A 277 -34.32 1.48 25.38
C SER A 277 -33.54 1.90 26.65
N LYS A 278 -32.73 2.97 26.53
CA LYS A 278 -32.89 4.25 27.26
C LYS A 278 -31.74 5.23 26.95
N SER A 279 -32.12 6.36 26.36
CA SER A 279 -31.51 7.70 26.46
C SER A 279 -29.98 7.82 26.50
N ARG A 280 -29.39 8.14 25.34
CA ARG A 280 -28.62 9.37 25.07
C ARG A 280 -28.41 9.42 23.55
N HIS A 281 -29.00 10.41 22.89
CA HIS A 281 -28.73 10.67 21.48
C HIS A 281 -27.26 11.04 21.29
N LYS A 282 -26.42 10.04 21.02
CA LYS A 282 -25.23 10.21 20.18
C LYS A 282 -25.60 9.64 18.83
N ARG A 283 -25.81 10.52 17.85
CA ARG A 283 -25.87 10.13 16.44
C ARG A 283 -24.48 9.58 16.08
N CYS A 284 -24.31 8.26 16.13
CA CYS A 284 -23.24 7.61 15.39
C CYS A 284 -23.69 7.57 13.92
N ARG A 285 -23.28 8.58 13.15
CA ARG A 285 -23.21 8.47 11.70
C ARG A 285 -21.99 7.60 11.39
N CYS A 286 -22.19 6.29 11.32
CA CYS A 286 -21.22 5.34 10.78
C CYS A 286 -22.01 4.32 9.96
N GLY A 287 -22.29 4.70 8.71
CA GLY A 287 -22.56 3.77 7.62
C GLY A 287 -21.60 4.18 6.52
N LYS A 288 -20.53 3.40 6.34
CA LYS A 288 -19.42 3.63 5.43
C LYS A 288 -19.95 3.76 3.99
N ALA A 289 -20.03 4.99 3.51
CA ALA A 289 -19.81 5.33 2.12
C ALA A 289 -18.58 6.22 2.17
N LEU A 290 -17.49 5.79 1.53
CA LEU A 290 -16.42 6.71 1.19
C LEU A 290 -16.96 7.56 0.05
N PHE A 291 -16.91 8.88 0.27
CA PHE A 291 -17.30 9.88 -0.72
C PHE A 291 -16.19 10.05 -1.73
#